data_AF-A0A7U3GSH9-F1
#
_entry.id   AF-A0A7U3GSH9-F1
#
_cell.length_a   1.000
_cell.length_b   1.000
_cell.length_c   1.000
_cell.angle_alpha   90.00
_cell.angle_beta   90.00
_cell.angle_gamma   90.00
#
_symmetry.space_group_name_H-M   'P 1'
#
loop_
_entity.id
_entity.type
_entity.pdbx_description
1 polymer ?
#
loop_
_entity_poly.entity_id
_entity_poly.type
_entity_poly.pdbx_seq_one_letter_code
_entity_poly.pdbx_strand_id
1 'polypeptide(L)'
;MEPAEIIVKEWLQKVMKQFTMENILYPVNSGKSGSNYSDIDIFAFDAKDRKFYDYEVKWSSGHAIGATPSQTVGNIVNRFYDDARGEIISEIGISDSRNIQKVLVAPRLYFGTKEETKKKYEQMFKENKIEVKYFEDIIKELMEYSEKSKKDDSIVVRLLRSINYSYPDKSDRYGKIQ
;
A
#
# COMPACT_ATOMS: atom_id res chain seq x y z
N MET A 1 -0.50 -13.33 -0.43
CA MET A 1 0.26 -12.07 -0.34
C MET A 1 1.16 -11.90 -1.55
N GLU A 2 0.87 -10.88 -2.34
CA GLU A 2 1.60 -10.53 -3.55
C GLU A 2 2.95 -9.85 -3.20
N PRO A 3 3.97 -9.89 -4.10
CA PRO A 3 5.26 -9.25 -3.84
C PRO A 3 5.17 -7.76 -3.45
N ALA A 4 4.20 -7.06 -4.01
CA ALA A 4 3.96 -5.66 -3.74
C ALA A 4 3.47 -5.41 -2.30
N GLU A 5 2.59 -6.27 -1.80
CA GLU A 5 2.11 -6.23 -0.40
C GLU A 5 3.25 -6.54 0.57
N ILE A 6 4.14 -7.48 0.24
CA ILE A 6 5.33 -7.79 1.07
C ILE A 6 6.21 -6.54 1.24
N ILE A 7 6.42 -5.78 0.16
CA ILE A 7 7.19 -4.53 0.20
C ILE A 7 6.49 -3.49 1.09
N VAL A 8 5.18 -3.30 0.91
CA VAL A 8 4.40 -2.35 1.71
C VAL A 8 4.44 -2.74 3.19
N LYS A 9 4.23 -4.02 3.52
CA LYS A 9 4.32 -4.53 4.89
C LYS A 9 5.66 -4.23 5.54
N GLU A 10 6.76 -4.51 4.84
CA GLU A 10 8.10 -4.20 5.34
C GLU A 10 8.28 -2.71 5.62
N TRP A 11 7.79 -1.84 4.73
CA TRP A 11 7.77 -0.40 4.98
C TRP A 11 6.97 -0.03 6.22
N LEU A 12 5.75 -0.56 6.37
CA LEU A 12 4.90 -0.29 7.52
C LEU A 12 5.56 -0.71 8.83
N GLN A 13 6.15 -1.90 8.89
CA GLN A 13 6.78 -2.43 10.10
C GLN A 13 8.11 -1.74 10.43
N LYS A 14 8.94 -1.49 9.42
CA LYS A 14 10.33 -1.06 9.62
C LYS A 14 10.49 0.46 9.61
N VAL A 15 9.78 1.15 8.74
CA VAL A 15 9.84 2.61 8.60
C VAL A 15 8.75 3.26 9.46
N MET A 16 7.50 2.86 9.24
CA MET A 16 6.35 3.46 9.94
C MET A 16 6.15 2.95 11.37
N LYS A 17 6.83 1.85 11.75
CA LYS A 17 6.75 1.22 13.08
C LYS A 17 5.34 0.76 13.48
N GLN A 18 4.57 0.29 12.50
CA GLN A 18 3.21 -0.20 12.70
C GLN A 18 3.17 -1.72 12.89
N PHE A 19 2.21 -2.19 13.69
CA PHE A 19 1.82 -3.60 13.71
C PHE A 19 0.92 -3.89 12.52
N THR A 20 1.04 -5.06 11.88
CA THR A 20 0.30 -5.39 10.65
C THR A 20 -0.38 -6.76 10.74
N MET A 21 -1.58 -6.86 10.20
CA MET A 21 -2.31 -8.07 9.86
C MET A 21 -2.56 -8.09 8.34
N GLU A 22 -2.68 -9.27 7.74
CA GLU A 22 -2.66 -9.42 6.27
C GLU A 22 -3.65 -10.48 5.80
N ASN A 23 -4.12 -10.34 4.55
CA ASN A 23 -5.07 -11.25 3.90
C ASN A 23 -6.28 -11.57 4.79
N ILE A 24 -6.88 -10.53 5.41
CA ILE A 24 -8.07 -10.72 6.25
C ILE A 24 -9.25 -10.96 5.31
N LEU A 25 -9.70 -12.22 5.25
CA LEU A 25 -10.77 -12.64 4.35
C LEU A 25 -12.15 -12.26 4.91
N TYR A 26 -13.03 -11.79 4.04
CA TYR A 26 -14.44 -11.56 4.34
C TYR A 26 -15.35 -12.02 3.20
N PRO A 27 -16.57 -12.50 3.51
CA PRO A 27 -17.51 -12.96 2.49
C PRO A 27 -18.07 -11.78 1.69
N VAL A 28 -18.15 -11.92 0.38
CA VAL A 28 -18.81 -10.95 -0.50
C VAL A 28 -20.23 -11.42 -0.77
N ASN A 29 -21.21 -10.68 -0.26
CA ASN A 29 -22.62 -10.97 -0.46
C ASN A 29 -23.06 -10.62 -1.90
N SER A 30 -22.71 -11.47 -2.86
CA SER A 30 -22.97 -11.23 -4.30
C SER A 30 -24.36 -11.64 -4.79
N GLY A 31 -25.28 -12.05 -3.89
CA GLY A 31 -26.65 -12.46 -4.25
C GLY A 31 -26.75 -13.67 -5.19
N LYS A 32 -25.61 -14.29 -5.54
CA LYS A 32 -25.50 -15.52 -6.34
C LYS A 32 -24.95 -16.63 -5.45
N SER A 33 -25.44 -17.84 -5.65
CA SER A 33 -25.22 -19.05 -4.84
C SER A 33 -23.80 -19.62 -4.88
N GLY A 34 -22.79 -18.80 -4.60
CA GLY A 34 -21.39 -19.18 -4.43
C GLY A 34 -20.73 -18.32 -3.35
N SER A 35 -19.96 -18.94 -2.46
CA SER A 35 -19.19 -18.24 -1.43
C SER A 35 -17.98 -17.54 -2.07
N ASN A 36 -18.21 -16.33 -2.57
CA ASN A 36 -17.14 -15.44 -3.02
C ASN A 36 -16.54 -14.75 -1.78
N TYR A 37 -15.22 -14.70 -1.69
CA TYR A 37 -14.50 -13.97 -0.65
C TYR A 37 -13.71 -12.84 -1.28
N SER A 38 -13.54 -11.76 -0.52
CA SER A 38 -12.58 -10.69 -0.78
C SER A 38 -11.67 -10.57 0.43
N ASP A 39 -10.60 -9.81 0.28
CA ASP A 39 -9.61 -9.62 1.32
C ASP A 39 -9.33 -8.15 1.60
N ILE A 40 -8.85 -7.91 2.82
CA ILE A 40 -8.11 -6.72 3.21
C ILE A 40 -6.64 -7.06 3.00
N ASP A 41 -5.99 -6.38 2.06
CA ASP A 41 -4.59 -6.64 1.70
C ASP A 41 -3.69 -6.53 2.95
N ILE A 42 -3.67 -5.34 3.58
CA ILE A 42 -2.94 -5.11 4.83
C ILE A 42 -3.74 -4.20 5.76
N PHE A 43 -3.93 -4.66 7.00
CA PHE A 43 -4.50 -3.88 8.07
C PHE A 43 -3.41 -3.54 9.09
N ALA A 44 -3.31 -2.29 9.53
CA ALA A 44 -2.21 -1.87 10.41
C ALA A 44 -2.67 -1.03 11.60
N PHE A 45 -1.86 -1.07 12.67
CA PHE A 45 -2.03 -0.26 13.87
C PHE A 45 -0.76 0.51 14.19
N ASP A 46 -0.89 1.82 14.28
CA ASP A 46 0.14 2.71 14.79
C ASP A 46 -0.07 2.93 16.29
N ALA A 47 0.85 2.41 17.10
CA ALA A 47 0.78 2.51 18.56
C ALA A 47 1.08 3.93 19.06
N LYS A 48 1.85 4.74 18.32
CA LYS A 48 2.21 6.11 18.70
C LYS A 48 1.01 7.02 18.60
N ASP A 49 0.30 6.94 17.49
CA ASP A 49 -0.86 7.80 17.22
C ASP A 49 -2.20 7.14 17.60
N ARG A 50 -2.16 5.86 18.01
CA ARG A 50 -3.31 5.02 18.35
C ARG A 50 -4.34 4.98 17.22
N LYS A 51 -3.86 4.82 15.99
CA LYS A 51 -4.69 4.84 14.77
C LYS A 51 -4.62 3.51 14.03
N PHE A 52 -5.74 3.15 13.43
CA PHE A 52 -5.85 2.01 12.55
C PHE A 52 -5.82 2.45 11.10
N TYR A 53 -5.21 1.63 10.26
CA TYR A 53 -5.06 1.87 8.83
C TYR A 53 -5.51 0.65 8.06
N ASP A 54 -6.25 0.91 6.99
CA ASP A 54 -6.72 -0.09 6.04
C ASP A 54 -6.07 0.19 4.70
N TYR A 55 -5.14 -0.68 4.29
CA TYR A 55 -4.38 -0.53 3.06
C TYR A 55 -4.93 -1.44 1.98
N GLU A 56 -5.24 -0.85 0.83
CA GLU A 56 -5.42 -1.58 -0.43
C GLU A 56 -4.19 -1.31 -1.30
N VAL A 57 -3.58 -2.38 -1.80
CA VAL A 57 -2.39 -2.35 -2.63
C VAL A 57 -2.78 -2.65 -4.08
N LYS A 58 -2.31 -1.81 -4.99
CA LYS A 58 -2.50 -1.98 -6.43
C LYS A 58 -1.17 -1.90 -7.13
N TRP A 59 -0.61 -3.08 -7.40
CA TRP A 59 0.54 -3.22 -8.28
C TRP A 59 0.05 -3.67 -9.65
N SER A 60 0.43 -2.95 -10.69
CA SER A 60 0.00 -3.26 -12.04
C SER A 60 1.03 -2.76 -13.05
N SER A 61 1.67 -3.69 -13.75
CA SER A 61 2.57 -3.42 -14.87
C SER A 61 1.81 -3.20 -16.20
N GLY A 62 0.49 -3.43 -16.24
CA GLY A 62 -0.28 -3.44 -17.51
C GLY A 62 -1.68 -2.81 -17.48
N HIS A 63 -2.22 -2.46 -16.32
CA HIS A 63 -3.59 -1.97 -16.17
C HIS A 63 -3.65 -0.76 -15.24
N ALA A 64 -3.70 0.44 -15.84
CA ALA A 64 -3.95 1.69 -15.13
C ALA A 64 -5.37 1.72 -14.55
N ILE A 65 -5.63 2.66 -13.64
CA ILE A 65 -7.00 2.96 -13.22
C ILE A 65 -7.86 3.29 -14.45
N GLY A 66 -9.06 2.73 -14.50
CA GLY A 66 -9.98 2.81 -15.63
C GLY A 66 -9.67 1.88 -16.81
N ALA A 67 -8.59 1.08 -16.76
CA ALA A 67 -8.27 0.12 -17.82
C ALA A 67 -9.27 -1.03 -17.92
N THR A 68 -9.94 -1.36 -16.82
CA THR A 68 -10.99 -2.38 -16.75
C THR A 68 -12.20 -1.86 -15.97
N PRO A 69 -13.41 -2.42 -16.19
CA PRO A 69 -14.59 -2.03 -15.41
C PRO A 69 -14.40 -2.19 -13.90
N SER A 70 -13.60 -3.17 -13.45
CA SER A 70 -13.31 -3.41 -12.03
C SER A 70 -12.31 -2.43 -11.43
N GLN A 71 -11.52 -1.73 -12.25
CA GLN A 71 -10.48 -0.79 -11.80
C GLN A 71 -10.93 0.66 -11.90
N THR A 72 -12.18 0.95 -11.55
CA THR A 72 -12.67 2.32 -11.46
C THR A 72 -12.47 2.86 -10.05
N VAL A 73 -12.37 4.18 -9.91
CA VAL A 73 -12.32 4.83 -8.58
C VAL A 73 -13.50 4.37 -7.73
N GLY A 74 -14.72 4.36 -8.28
CA GLY A 74 -15.92 3.94 -7.57
C GLY A 74 -15.82 2.52 -7.04
N ASN A 75 -15.29 1.58 -7.81
CA ASN A 75 -15.13 0.20 -7.35
C ASN A 75 -14.07 0.05 -6.25
N ILE A 76 -12.96 0.78 -6.33
CA ILE A 76 -11.95 0.79 -5.27
C ILE A 76 -12.51 1.43 -3.99
N VAL A 77 -13.22 2.54 -4.12
CA VAL A 77 -13.93 3.19 -3.01
C VAL A 77 -14.91 2.21 -2.37
N ASN A 78 -15.77 1.57 -3.17
CA ASN A 78 -16.77 0.64 -2.66
C ASN A 78 -16.16 -0.54 -1.89
N ARG A 79 -14.98 -1.04 -2.29
CA ARG A 79 -14.29 -2.10 -1.54
C ARG A 79 -13.90 -1.68 -0.12
N PHE A 80 -13.43 -0.44 0.05
CA PHE A 80 -13.08 0.07 1.38
C PHE A 80 -14.29 0.27 2.30
N TYR A 81 -15.47 0.44 1.73
CA TYR A 81 -16.72 0.72 2.44
C TYR A 81 -17.71 -0.44 2.30
N ASP A 82 -17.24 -1.64 1.97
CA ASP A 82 -18.06 -2.84 1.96
C ASP A 82 -18.48 -3.17 3.41
N ASP A 83 -19.77 -3.36 3.63
CA ASP A 83 -20.32 -3.63 4.97
C ASP A 83 -19.69 -4.91 5.57
N ALA A 84 -19.46 -5.94 4.75
CA ALA A 84 -18.82 -7.18 5.22
C ALA A 84 -17.35 -6.97 5.63
N ARG A 85 -16.65 -6.02 4.99
CA ARG A 85 -15.31 -5.57 5.42
C ARG A 85 -15.39 -4.87 6.79
N GLY A 86 -16.44 -4.06 7.00
CA GLY A 86 -16.71 -3.43 8.29
C GLY A 86 -17.00 -4.44 9.40
N GLU A 87 -17.77 -5.48 9.09
CA GLU A 87 -18.11 -6.57 10.02
C GLU A 87 -16.86 -7.33 10.47
N ILE A 88 -16.01 -7.80 9.54
CA ILE A 88 -14.79 -8.54 9.91
C ILE A 88 -13.82 -7.68 10.73
N ILE A 89 -13.73 -6.37 10.45
CA ILE A 89 -12.92 -5.43 11.22
C ILE A 89 -13.46 -5.29 12.66
N SER A 90 -14.78 -5.33 12.83
CA SER A 90 -15.38 -5.32 14.15
C SER A 90 -15.09 -6.62 14.90
N GLU A 91 -15.10 -7.77 14.22
CA GLU A 91 -14.82 -9.08 14.82
C GLU A 91 -13.37 -9.21 15.33
N ILE A 92 -12.41 -8.59 14.66
CA ILE A 92 -11.02 -8.51 15.15
C ILE A 92 -10.83 -7.54 16.34
N GLY A 93 -11.93 -6.96 16.87
CA GLY A 93 -11.94 -6.19 18.10
C GLY A 93 -11.89 -4.68 17.93
N ILE A 94 -12.16 -4.16 16.73
CA ILE A 94 -12.09 -2.72 16.43
C ILE A 94 -13.50 -2.17 16.27
N SER A 95 -14.02 -1.65 17.39
CA SER A 95 -15.44 -1.27 17.51
C SER A 95 -15.84 -0.01 16.75
N ASP A 96 -14.89 0.82 16.29
CA ASP A 96 -15.19 2.03 15.52
C ASP A 96 -14.43 2.05 14.20
N SER A 97 -14.97 1.30 13.23
CA SER A 97 -14.45 1.22 11.86
C SER A 97 -14.41 2.57 11.14
N ARG A 98 -15.11 3.59 11.65
CA ARG A 98 -15.12 4.97 11.10
C ARG A 98 -13.84 5.74 11.39
N ASN A 99 -13.04 5.30 12.37
CA ASN A 99 -11.75 5.91 12.72
C ASN A 99 -10.55 5.23 12.03
N ILE A 100 -10.82 4.40 11.03
CA ILE A 100 -9.80 3.71 10.25
C ILE A 100 -9.43 4.56 9.05
N GLN A 101 -8.15 4.95 8.98
CA GLN A 101 -7.61 5.67 7.83
C GLN A 101 -7.47 4.71 6.65
N LYS A 102 -8.15 5.01 5.55
CA LYS A 102 -8.07 4.21 4.32
C LYS A 102 -6.92 4.72 3.47
N VAL A 103 -6.11 3.80 2.95
CA VAL A 103 -4.92 4.12 2.18
C VAL A 103 -4.84 3.25 0.93
N LEU A 104 -4.81 3.88 -0.24
CA LEU A 104 -4.50 3.22 -1.50
C LEU A 104 -3.00 3.36 -1.77
N VAL A 105 -2.31 2.23 -1.95
CA VAL A 105 -0.91 2.19 -2.38
C VAL A 105 -0.85 1.78 -3.84
N ALA A 106 -0.28 2.63 -4.70
CA ALA A 106 -0.17 2.35 -6.13
C ALA A 106 1.11 2.96 -6.73
N PRO A 107 1.64 2.47 -7.87
CA PRO A 107 2.69 3.18 -8.59
C PRO A 107 2.12 4.45 -9.23
N ARG A 108 2.92 5.49 -9.45
CA ARG A 108 2.45 6.73 -10.10
C ARG A 108 1.84 6.48 -11.47
N LEU A 109 2.40 5.53 -12.20
CA LEU A 109 1.91 5.10 -13.51
C LEU A 109 0.51 4.49 -13.46
N TYR A 110 0.04 4.01 -12.31
CA TYR A 110 -1.32 3.51 -12.15
C TYR A 110 -2.36 4.59 -12.46
N PHE A 111 -2.07 5.85 -12.15
CA PHE A 111 -2.96 6.99 -12.45
C PHE A 111 -2.65 7.65 -13.81
N GLY A 112 -1.78 7.04 -14.62
CA GLY A 112 -1.34 7.54 -15.91
C GLY A 112 -0.01 8.31 -15.85
N THR A 113 0.46 8.73 -17.03
CA THR A 113 1.77 9.38 -17.18
C THR A 113 1.72 10.89 -16.90
N LYS A 114 0.58 11.53 -17.21
CA LYS A 114 0.38 12.99 -17.08
C LYS A 114 0.10 13.40 -15.64
N GLU A 115 0.70 14.50 -15.24
CA GLU A 115 0.60 15.01 -13.86
C GLU A 115 -0.81 15.49 -13.51
N GLU A 116 -1.51 16.09 -14.47
CA GLU A 116 -2.89 16.54 -14.29
C GLU A 116 -3.83 15.36 -14.02
N THR A 117 -3.59 14.22 -14.69
CA THR A 117 -4.37 13.00 -14.50
C THR A 117 -4.15 12.41 -13.12
N LYS A 118 -2.89 12.36 -12.64
CA LYS A 118 -2.55 11.88 -11.29
C LYS A 118 -3.25 12.71 -10.23
N LYS A 119 -3.11 14.05 -10.30
CA LYS A 119 -3.77 14.98 -9.37
C LYS A 119 -5.29 14.84 -9.37
N LYS A 120 -5.91 14.62 -10.52
CA LYS A 120 -7.34 14.35 -10.62
C LYS A 120 -7.72 13.12 -9.81
N TYR A 121 -7.01 12.00 -9.98
CA TYR A 121 -7.33 10.77 -9.25
C TYR A 121 -7.04 10.89 -7.75
N GLU A 122 -5.90 11.48 -7.37
CA GLU A 122 -5.59 11.80 -5.97
C GLU A 122 -6.72 12.60 -5.32
N GLN A 123 -7.22 13.63 -6.00
CA GLN A 123 -8.31 14.45 -5.51
C GLN A 123 -9.61 13.64 -5.36
N MET A 124 -9.94 12.77 -6.31
CA MET A 124 -11.12 11.90 -6.22
C MET A 124 -11.04 10.92 -5.03
N PHE A 125 -9.87 10.32 -4.77
CA PHE A 125 -9.69 9.46 -3.60
C PHE A 125 -9.75 10.27 -2.29
N LYS A 126 -9.13 11.46 -2.28
CA LYS A 126 -9.17 12.37 -1.13
C LYS A 126 -10.59 12.80 -0.76
N GLU A 127 -11.43 13.10 -1.75
CA GLU A 127 -12.86 13.42 -1.55
C GLU A 127 -13.62 12.26 -0.90
N ASN A 128 -13.18 11.02 -1.14
CA ASN A 128 -13.70 9.80 -0.51
C ASN A 128 -12.96 9.40 0.77
N LYS A 129 -12.16 10.32 1.36
CA LYS A 129 -11.36 10.10 2.58
C LYS A 129 -10.36 8.94 2.48
N ILE A 130 -9.84 8.69 1.28
CA ILE A 130 -8.80 7.69 1.03
C ILE A 130 -7.50 8.45 0.73
N GLU A 131 -6.46 8.15 1.49
CA GLU A 131 -5.12 8.67 1.25
C GLU A 131 -4.46 7.86 0.13
N VAL A 132 -3.74 8.53 -0.78
CA VAL A 132 -2.95 7.85 -1.82
C VAL A 132 -1.48 7.90 -1.44
N LYS A 133 -0.83 6.74 -1.44
CA LYS A 133 0.63 6.59 -1.29
C LYS A 133 1.22 5.96 -2.54
N TYR A 134 2.44 6.38 -2.85
CA TYR A 134 3.14 5.90 -4.02
C TYR A 134 4.21 4.87 -3.69
N PHE A 135 4.25 3.81 -4.49
CA PHE A 135 5.29 2.77 -4.36
C PHE A 135 6.69 3.34 -4.47
N GLU A 136 6.94 4.30 -5.35
CA GLU A 136 8.30 4.83 -5.53
C GLU A 136 8.76 5.60 -4.28
N ASP A 137 7.83 6.22 -3.53
CA ASP A 137 8.16 6.90 -2.27
C ASP A 137 8.44 5.87 -1.16
N ILE A 138 7.62 4.81 -1.08
CA ILE A 138 7.82 3.69 -0.16
C ILE A 138 9.18 3.02 -0.37
N ILE A 139 9.54 2.73 -1.62
CA ILE A 139 10.84 2.13 -1.97
C ILE A 139 11.98 3.05 -1.55
N LYS A 140 11.87 4.35 -1.81
CA LYS A 140 12.87 5.34 -1.39
C LYS A 140 13.07 5.33 0.12
N GLU A 141 11.99 5.37 0.90
CA GLU A 141 12.06 5.34 2.37
C GLU A 141 12.66 4.03 2.90
N LEU A 142 12.32 2.90 2.28
CA LEU A 142 12.92 1.60 2.60
C LEU A 142 14.42 1.54 2.26
N MET A 143 14.84 2.14 1.15
CA MET A 143 16.26 2.25 0.80
C MET A 143 17.02 3.06 1.84
N GLU A 144 16.49 4.23 2.24
CA GLU A 144 17.07 5.06 3.29
C GLU A 144 17.14 4.32 4.65
N TYR A 145 16.13 3.52 4.98
CA TYR A 145 16.18 2.63 6.14
C TYR A 145 17.26 1.56 6.01
N SER A 146 17.38 0.94 4.82
CA SER A 146 18.32 -0.15 4.55
C SER A 146 19.79 0.26 4.71
N GLU A 147 20.12 1.52 4.40
CA GLU A 147 21.45 2.11 4.54
C GLU A 147 21.82 2.36 6.01
N LYS A 148 20.83 2.79 6.80
CA LYS A 148 21.00 3.09 8.24
C LYS A 148 21.02 1.82 9.08
N SER A 149 20.22 0.83 8.71
CA SER A 149 20.14 -0.44 9.43
C SER A 149 21.24 -1.38 8.96
N LYS A 150 22.22 -1.72 9.81
CA LYS A 150 23.34 -2.60 9.42
C LYS A 150 23.08 -4.11 9.63
N LYS A 151 22.04 -4.47 10.39
CA LYS A 151 21.79 -5.84 10.86
C LYS A 151 20.45 -6.42 10.42
N ASP A 152 19.62 -5.67 9.70
CA ASP A 152 18.34 -6.19 9.23
C ASP A 152 18.55 -7.25 8.14
N ASP A 153 17.96 -8.42 8.36
CA ASP A 153 18.04 -9.62 7.55
C ASP A 153 16.79 -9.88 6.72
N SER A 154 15.80 -8.99 6.78
CA SER A 154 14.63 -8.99 5.89
C SER A 154 15.06 -9.13 4.42
N ILE A 155 14.38 -10.02 3.70
CA ILE A 155 14.69 -10.28 2.28
C ILE A 155 14.53 -9.01 1.44
N VAL A 156 13.51 -8.19 1.73
CA VAL A 156 13.28 -6.91 1.03
C VAL A 156 14.46 -5.97 1.27
N VAL A 157 14.87 -5.80 2.52
CA VAL A 157 15.99 -4.93 2.88
C VAL A 157 17.30 -5.41 2.25
N ARG A 158 17.55 -6.73 2.26
CA ARG A 158 18.73 -7.32 1.61
C ARG A 158 18.73 -7.09 0.11
N LEU A 159 17.59 -7.29 -0.56
CA LEU A 159 17.45 -7.03 -2.00
C LEU A 159 17.70 -5.56 -2.34
N LEU A 160 17.14 -4.62 -1.55
CA LEU A 160 17.38 -3.19 -1.75
C LEU A 160 18.85 -2.81 -1.59
N ARG A 161 19.55 -3.35 -0.58
CA ARG A 161 21.00 -3.15 -0.43
C ARG A 161 21.77 -3.70 -1.63
N SER A 162 21.41 -4.89 -2.12
CA SER A 162 22.05 -5.50 -3.29
C SER A 162 21.86 -4.63 -4.54
N ILE A 163 20.66 -4.11 -4.78
CA ILE A 163 20.38 -3.21 -5.90
C ILE A 163 21.24 -1.94 -5.79
N ASN A 164 21.28 -1.32 -4.60
CA ASN A 164 22.06 -0.10 -4.38
C ASN A 164 23.57 -0.33 -4.56
N TYR A 165 24.08 -1.49 -4.13
CA TYR A 165 25.49 -1.86 -4.33
C TYR A 165 25.84 -2.15 -5.80
N SER A 166 24.94 -2.80 -6.53
CA SER A 166 25.15 -3.13 -7.95
C SER A 166 24.96 -1.93 -8.89
N TYR A 167 24.12 -0.98 -8.51
CA TYR A 167 23.78 0.20 -9.30
C TYR A 167 23.82 1.48 -8.46
N PRO A 168 24.98 1.82 -7.86
CA PRO A 168 25.09 3.04 -7.07
C PRO A 168 24.87 4.22 -8.02
N ASP A 169 24.09 5.20 -7.55
CA ASP A 169 23.75 6.39 -8.33
C ASP A 169 25.03 7.01 -8.92
N LYS A 170 25.02 7.24 -10.24
CA LYS A 170 26.21 7.69 -10.98
C LYS A 170 26.64 9.11 -10.61
N SER A 171 25.83 9.82 -9.84
CA SER A 171 26.08 11.16 -9.32
C SER A 171 27.23 11.21 -8.28
N ASP A 172 27.50 10.11 -7.56
CA ASP A 172 28.52 10.10 -6.49
C ASP A 172 29.93 9.68 -6.94
N ARG A 173 30.12 9.22 -8.20
CA ARG A 173 31.43 8.71 -8.66
C ARG A 173 32.38 9.77 -9.23
N TYR A 174 31.96 11.03 -9.39
CA TYR A 174 32.81 12.11 -9.93
C TYR A 174 33.21 13.18 -8.90
N GLY A 175 32.88 12.98 -7.62
CA GLY A 175 33.18 13.94 -6.55
C GLY A 175 34.25 13.45 -5.58
N LYS A 176 35.47 13.14 -6.06
CA LYS A 176 36.76 13.16 -5.35
C LYS A 176 37.82 12.43 -6.16
N ILE A 177 38.48 13.18 -7.03
CA ILE A 177 39.91 12.97 -7.28
C ILE A 177 40.56 14.22 -6.70
N GLN A 178 41.16 14.06 -5.52
CA GLN A 178 42.18 15.00 -5.02
C GLN A 178 43.48 14.72 -5.75
#